data_AF-B7Q8H8-F1
#
_entry.id   AF-B7Q8H8-F1
#
_cell.length_a   1.000
_cell.length_b   1.000
_cell.length_c   1.000
_cell.angle_alpha   90.00
_cell.angle_beta   90.00
_cell.angle_gamma   90.00
#
_symmetry.space_group_name_H-M   'P 1'
#
loop_
_entity.id
_entity.type
_entity.pdbx_description
1 polymer ?
#
loop_
_entity_poly.entity_id
_entity_poly.type
_entity_poly.pdbx_seq_one_letter_code
_entity_poly.pdbx_strand_id
1 'polypeptide(L)'
;MVNGEELLPPSSNPERDGCSVPSKEKICFTSGDGRVNQSPGLTVIQTLFMRQHNRIAKMLRSVNKGWDDERLFQVSKRIVESQFQHVVYGEWLPTFAGRDAVEKHDLVPLQSGFTTYDSTVDATMIDEFPGAAFRMGHSLVSGIFLRRRFVKKLNLIVSKYINIKKKHLTYEFLASLSDYSVRFCCNTESRHRFASPEINQYLFIKPPDTFGLDIISVDVQRGRDLGVRGYPDYVEFCSGVKINTFD
;
A
#
# COMPACT_ATOMS: atom_id res chain seq x y z
N MET A 1 20.74 7.81 6.95
CA MET A 1 20.11 9.12 6.61
C MET A 1 20.66 9.59 5.28
N VAL A 2 19.87 10.29 4.47
CA VAL A 2 20.36 10.99 3.26
C VAL A 2 19.77 12.39 3.26
N ASN A 3 20.60 13.42 3.05
CA ASN A 3 20.20 14.83 3.17
C ASN A 3 19.53 15.18 4.52
N GLY A 4 19.97 14.55 5.62
CA GLY A 4 19.40 14.75 6.96
C GLY A 4 18.09 13.99 7.23
N GLU A 5 17.56 13.26 6.25
CA GLU A 5 16.30 12.53 6.37
C GLU A 5 16.51 11.04 6.67
N GLU A 6 15.69 10.48 7.55
CA GLU A 6 15.69 9.05 7.90
C GLU A 6 15.11 8.22 6.74
N LEU A 7 15.72 7.09 6.42
CA LEU A 7 15.21 6.12 5.45
C LEU A 7 14.97 4.79 6.16
N LEU A 8 14.16 3.94 5.54
CA LEU A 8 14.01 2.57 6.01
C LEU A 8 15.38 1.87 6.09
N PRO A 9 15.54 0.91 7.01
CA PRO A 9 16.76 0.12 7.09
C PRO A 9 16.97 -0.73 5.83
N PRO A 10 18.24 -1.03 5.48
CA PRO A 10 18.55 -1.96 4.40
C PRO A 10 18.07 -3.37 4.75
N SER A 11 17.76 -4.15 3.71
CA SER A 11 17.40 -5.55 3.80
C SER A 11 18.48 -6.37 4.48
N SER A 12 18.09 -7.20 5.45
CA SER A 12 18.96 -8.14 6.13
C SER A 12 19.27 -9.38 5.29
N ASN A 13 18.50 -9.64 4.23
CA ASN A 13 18.64 -10.81 3.35
C ASN A 13 18.75 -10.38 1.88
N PRO A 14 19.81 -9.65 1.49
CA PRO A 14 19.91 -9.02 0.19
C PRO A 14 20.08 -10.01 -0.98
N GLU A 15 20.35 -11.28 -0.72
CA GLU A 15 20.36 -12.33 -1.76
C GLU A 15 18.97 -12.94 -2.02
N ARG A 16 17.98 -12.70 -1.13
CA ARG A 16 16.65 -13.35 -1.17
C ARG A 16 15.47 -12.39 -1.15
N ASP A 17 15.70 -11.09 -1.07
CA ASP A 17 14.64 -10.08 -1.01
C ASP A 17 13.99 -9.74 -2.37
N GLY A 18 14.43 -10.41 -3.45
CA GLY A 18 13.84 -10.28 -4.78
C GLY A 18 14.01 -8.90 -5.43
N CYS A 19 14.92 -8.07 -4.91
CA CYS A 19 15.11 -6.69 -5.32
C CYS A 19 16.58 -6.25 -5.32
N SER A 20 17.35 -6.67 -4.32
CA SER A 20 18.75 -6.28 -4.14
C SER A 20 19.64 -6.87 -5.24
N VAL A 21 20.71 -6.14 -5.56
CA VAL A 21 21.82 -6.60 -6.40
C VAL A 21 23.10 -6.30 -5.63
N PRO A 22 23.52 -7.21 -4.73
CA PRO A 22 24.62 -6.95 -3.79
C PRO A 22 25.95 -6.70 -4.49
N SER A 23 26.20 -7.39 -5.61
CA SER A 23 27.37 -7.19 -6.46
C SER A 23 27.53 -5.77 -7.04
N LYS A 24 26.49 -4.93 -6.96
CA LYS A 24 26.50 -3.53 -7.40
C LYS A 24 26.25 -2.56 -6.24
N GLU A 25 26.33 -3.03 -4.99
CA GLU A 25 26.03 -2.27 -3.76
C GLU A 25 24.60 -1.69 -3.73
N LYS A 26 23.67 -2.32 -4.45
CA LYS A 26 22.27 -1.88 -4.51
C LYS A 26 21.42 -2.73 -3.59
N ILE A 27 21.29 -2.28 -2.35
CA ILE A 27 20.52 -2.96 -1.30
C ILE A 27 19.13 -2.34 -1.18
N CYS A 28 18.10 -3.18 -1.16
CA CYS A 28 16.71 -2.79 -0.98
C CYS A 28 16.34 -2.61 0.49
N PHE A 29 15.13 -2.14 0.78
CA PHE A 29 14.69 -1.84 2.14
C PHE A 29 14.05 -3.04 2.83
N THR A 30 14.06 -3.02 4.16
CA THR A 30 13.20 -3.88 4.99
C THR A 30 12.18 -3.05 5.77
N SER A 31 11.04 -3.67 6.07
CA SER A 31 9.95 -3.08 6.85
C SER A 31 9.12 -4.19 7.51
N GLY A 32 8.04 -3.83 8.19
CA GLY A 32 7.08 -4.81 8.72
C GLY A 32 6.38 -5.64 7.63
N ASP A 33 6.33 -5.16 6.38
CA ASP A 33 5.81 -5.90 5.23
C ASP A 33 6.92 -6.19 4.19
N GLY A 34 7.00 -7.45 3.75
CA GLY A 34 8.04 -7.91 2.80
C GLY A 34 7.92 -7.33 1.39
N ARG A 35 6.81 -6.66 1.06
CA ARG A 35 6.55 -6.07 -0.25
C ARG A 35 6.95 -4.59 -0.31
N VAL A 36 7.62 -4.05 0.70
CA VAL A 36 8.03 -2.63 0.77
C VAL A 36 8.72 -2.10 -0.48
N ASN A 37 9.43 -2.96 -1.22
CA ASN A 37 10.14 -2.63 -2.46
C ASN A 37 9.33 -2.91 -3.75
N GLN A 38 8.04 -3.22 -3.65
CA GLN A 38 7.20 -3.56 -4.80
C GLN A 38 7.02 -2.36 -5.74
N SER A 39 6.79 -1.18 -5.15
CA SER A 39 6.71 0.08 -5.88
C SER A 39 7.28 1.23 -5.06
N PRO A 40 7.76 2.30 -5.71
CA PRO A 40 8.27 3.48 -5.01
C PRO A 40 7.24 4.17 -4.12
N GLY A 41 5.98 4.19 -4.54
CA GLY A 41 4.89 4.76 -3.75
C GLY A 41 4.72 4.03 -2.42
N LEU A 42 4.77 2.70 -2.43
CA LEU A 42 4.66 1.89 -1.22
C LEU A 42 5.86 2.12 -0.28
N THR A 43 7.09 2.16 -0.81
CA THR A 43 8.29 2.46 -0.02
C THR A 43 8.21 3.83 0.65
N VAL A 44 7.66 4.84 -0.04
CA VAL A 44 7.47 6.20 0.50
C VAL A 44 6.50 6.20 1.67
N ILE A 45 5.34 5.54 1.54
CA ILE A 45 4.35 5.48 2.63
C ILE A 45 4.92 4.73 3.84
N GLN A 46 5.62 3.62 3.63
CA GLN A 46 6.31 2.89 4.70
C GLN A 46 7.36 3.77 5.41
N THR A 47 8.14 4.54 4.65
CA THR A 47 9.13 5.48 5.20
C THR A 47 8.46 6.60 6.00
N LEU A 48 7.32 7.12 5.52
CA LEU A 48 6.56 8.18 6.18
C LEU A 48 6.10 7.74 7.58
N PHE A 49 5.51 6.56 7.69
CA PHE A 49 5.03 6.05 8.99
C PHE A 49 6.18 5.70 9.94
N MET A 50 7.32 5.22 9.43
CA MET A 50 8.53 5.06 10.24
C MET A 50 9.03 6.40 10.79
N ARG A 51 9.13 7.44 9.96
CA ARG A 51 9.52 8.79 10.42
C ARG A 51 8.55 9.35 11.45
N GLN A 52 7.25 9.12 11.26
CA GLN A 52 6.22 9.56 12.18
C GLN A 52 6.34 8.86 13.54
N HIS A 53 6.62 7.56 13.55
CA HIS A 53 6.94 6.82 14.78
C HIS A 53 8.13 7.43 15.52
N ASN A 54 9.26 7.64 14.82
CA ASN A 54 10.46 8.21 15.42
C ASN A 54 10.25 9.65 15.92
N ARG A 55 9.45 10.45 15.21
CA ARG A 55 9.05 11.78 15.65
C ARG A 55 8.27 11.73 16.95
N ILE A 56 7.25 10.86 17.03
CA ILE A 56 6.43 10.70 18.24
C ILE A 56 7.29 10.20 19.41
N ALA A 57 8.18 9.22 19.19
CA ALA A 57 9.08 8.71 20.22
C ALA A 57 9.99 9.80 20.79
N LYS A 58 10.58 10.64 19.92
CA LYS A 58 11.41 11.79 20.33
C LYS A 58 10.60 12.80 21.15
N MET A 59 9.36 13.08 20.76
CA MET A 59 8.44 13.97 21.50
C MET A 59 8.04 13.36 22.86
N LEU A 60 7.73 12.07 22.92
CA LEU A 60 7.38 11.39 24.16
C LEU A 60 8.56 11.34 25.14
N ARG A 61 9.78 11.15 24.65
CA ARG A 61 11.00 11.15 25.47
C ARG A 61 11.28 12.52 26.08
N SER A 62 11.00 13.61 25.35
CA SER A 62 11.27 14.96 25.86
C SER A 62 10.36 15.33 27.04
N VAL A 63 9.12 14.83 27.04
CA VAL A 63 8.14 15.06 28.13
C VAL A 63 8.17 13.96 29.20
N ASN A 64 8.54 12.72 28.86
CA ASN A 64 8.63 11.58 29.78
C ASN A 64 10.07 11.07 29.92
N LYS A 65 10.93 11.80 30.64
CA LYS A 65 12.36 11.49 30.76
C LYS A 65 12.66 10.12 31.39
N GLY A 66 11.75 9.60 32.22
CA GLY A 66 11.92 8.32 32.92
C GLY A 66 11.40 7.09 32.19
N TRP A 67 10.82 7.23 30.99
CA TRP A 67 10.39 6.06 30.20
C TRP A 67 11.59 5.38 29.55
N ASP A 68 11.62 4.06 29.59
CA ASP A 68 12.58 3.25 28.85
C ASP A 68 12.22 3.17 27.35
N ASP A 69 13.10 2.53 26.58
CA ASP A 69 12.95 2.42 25.13
C ASP A 69 11.71 1.61 24.74
N GLU A 70 11.44 0.50 25.43
CA GLU A 70 10.27 -0.35 25.17
C GLU A 70 8.96 0.41 25.34
N ARG A 71 8.83 1.17 26.44
CA ARG A 71 7.62 1.97 26.67
C ARG A 71 7.49 3.08 25.62
N LEU A 72 8.58 3.73 25.23
CA LEU A 72 8.55 4.73 24.16
C LEU A 72 8.10 4.12 22.84
N PHE A 73 8.62 2.95 22.48
CA PHE A 73 8.26 2.22 21.27
C PHE A 73 6.77 1.86 21.27
N GLN A 74 6.27 1.18 22.31
CA GLN A 74 4.88 0.71 22.35
C GLN A 74 3.86 1.86 22.35
N VAL A 75 4.14 2.94 23.09
CA VAL A 75 3.24 4.11 23.10
C VAL A 75 3.28 4.85 21.76
N SER A 76 4.46 5.01 21.16
CA SER A 76 4.58 5.63 19.83
C SER A 76 3.87 4.80 18.76
N LYS A 77 4.05 3.48 18.79
CA LYS A 77 3.36 2.52 17.92
C LYS A 77 1.84 2.66 18.03
N ARG A 78 1.29 2.63 19.26
CA ARG A 78 -0.14 2.78 19.51
C ARG A 78 -0.71 4.08 18.94
N ILE A 79 0.01 5.19 19.08
CA ILE A 79 -0.41 6.49 18.51
C ILE A 79 -0.41 6.43 16.99
N VAL A 80 0.64 5.90 16.37
CA VAL A 80 0.72 5.77 14.89
C VAL A 80 -0.37 4.85 14.35
N GLU A 81 -0.64 3.72 15.00
CA GLU A 81 -1.74 2.81 14.64
C GLU A 81 -3.10 3.54 14.71
N SER A 82 -3.31 4.35 15.75
CA SER A 82 -4.53 5.15 15.89
C SER A 82 -4.65 6.21 14.79
N GLN A 83 -3.54 6.87 14.41
CA GLN A 83 -3.51 7.80 13.28
C GLN A 83 -3.87 7.09 11.97
N PHE A 84 -3.30 5.92 11.72
CA PHE A 84 -3.60 5.12 10.54
C PHE A 84 -5.07 4.70 10.49
N GLN A 85 -5.62 4.20 11.60
CA GLN A 85 -7.04 3.85 11.69
C GLN A 85 -7.94 5.06 11.42
N HIS A 86 -7.61 6.23 11.96
CA HIS A 86 -8.40 7.43 11.72
C HIS A 86 -8.39 7.86 10.24
N VAL A 87 -7.24 7.81 9.57
CA VAL A 87 -7.14 8.06 8.13
C VAL A 87 -7.95 7.02 7.34
N VAL A 88 -7.86 5.74 7.70
CA VAL A 88 -8.57 4.65 7.00
C VAL A 88 -10.09 4.83 7.13
N TYR A 89 -10.62 4.94 8.34
CA TYR A 89 -12.06 4.96 8.58
C TYR A 89 -12.69 6.35 8.40
N GLY A 90 -11.96 7.42 8.70
CA GLY A 90 -12.46 8.79 8.62
C GLY A 90 -12.32 9.44 7.24
N GLU A 91 -11.35 9.02 6.43
CA GLU A 91 -11.03 9.67 5.16
C GLU A 91 -11.10 8.72 3.96
N TRP A 92 -10.34 7.62 4.01
CA TRP A 92 -10.19 6.73 2.86
C TRP A 92 -11.43 5.88 2.60
N LEU A 93 -11.97 5.21 3.62
CA LEU A 93 -13.11 4.30 3.49
C LEU A 93 -14.39 5.03 3.03
N PRO A 94 -14.75 6.22 3.54
CA PRO A 94 -15.90 6.98 3.01
C PRO A 94 -15.72 7.41 1.56
N THR A 95 -14.48 7.70 1.13
CA THR A 95 -14.17 8.05 -0.26
C THR A 95 -14.25 6.82 -1.17
N PHE A 96 -13.87 5.66 -0.66
CA PHE A 96 -13.78 4.40 -1.40
C PHE A 96 -15.12 3.67 -1.50
N ALA A 97 -15.79 3.43 -0.37
CA ALA A 97 -17.05 2.69 -0.27
C ALA A 97 -18.30 3.59 -0.39
N GLY A 98 -18.13 4.91 -0.26
CA GLY A 98 -19.23 5.88 -0.19
C GLY A 98 -19.69 6.13 1.24
N ARG A 99 -20.08 7.37 1.55
CA ARG A 99 -20.51 7.77 2.90
C ARG A 99 -21.70 6.94 3.39
N ASP A 100 -22.71 6.75 2.54
CA ASP A 100 -23.92 6.01 2.88
C ASP A 100 -23.62 4.58 3.36
N ALA A 101 -22.67 3.89 2.72
CA ALA A 101 -22.29 2.53 3.12
C ALA A 101 -21.56 2.51 4.48
N VAL A 102 -20.63 3.45 4.68
CA VAL A 102 -19.86 3.55 5.94
C VAL A 102 -20.75 3.94 7.12
N GLU A 103 -21.68 4.87 6.90
CA GLU A 103 -22.66 5.29 7.91
C GLU A 103 -23.66 4.17 8.23
N LYS A 104 -24.16 3.46 7.21
CA LYS A 104 -25.06 2.30 7.41
C LYS A 104 -24.44 1.20 8.28
N HIS A 105 -23.11 1.07 8.26
CA HIS A 105 -22.37 0.05 9.00
C HIS A 105 -21.67 0.59 10.26
N ASP A 106 -21.97 1.82 10.68
CA ASP A 106 -21.38 2.47 11.87
C ASP A 106 -19.83 2.46 11.87
N LEU A 107 -19.22 2.65 10.70
CA LEU A 107 -17.77 2.58 10.50
C LEU A 107 -17.08 3.95 10.59
N VAL A 108 -17.83 5.04 10.81
CA VAL A 108 -17.26 6.39 10.95
C VAL A 108 -16.69 6.57 12.37
N PRO A 109 -15.44 7.04 12.53
CA PRO A 109 -14.89 7.30 13.86
C PRO A 109 -15.69 8.36 14.63
N LEU A 110 -15.88 8.15 15.93
CA LEU A 110 -16.51 9.13 16.81
C LEU A 110 -15.68 10.42 16.86
N GLN A 111 -16.36 11.57 16.91
CA GLN A 111 -15.70 12.88 17.10
C GLN A 111 -15.09 13.03 18.50
N SER A 112 -15.62 12.31 19.48
CA SER A 112 -15.15 12.31 20.86
C SER A 112 -15.55 11.02 21.57
N GLY A 113 -14.81 10.64 22.60
CA GLY A 113 -15.08 9.45 23.40
C GLY A 113 -14.37 8.20 22.88
N PHE A 114 -14.89 7.03 23.26
CA PHE A 114 -14.32 5.73 22.92
C PHE A 114 -15.38 4.86 22.26
N THR A 115 -14.98 4.06 21.28
CA THR A 115 -15.81 2.97 20.78
C THR A 115 -15.89 1.85 21.82
N THR A 116 -16.93 1.03 21.72
CA THR A 116 -17.07 -0.14 22.58
C THR A 116 -16.43 -1.34 21.90
N TYR A 117 -15.50 -2.00 22.59
CA TYR A 117 -14.95 -3.26 22.12
C TYR A 117 -15.96 -4.39 22.33
N ASP A 118 -16.20 -5.18 21.30
CA ASP A 118 -17.02 -6.38 21.36
C ASP A 118 -16.12 -7.60 21.11
N SER A 119 -15.95 -8.43 22.15
CA SER A 119 -15.12 -9.64 22.09
C SER A 119 -15.78 -10.79 21.31
N THR A 120 -17.04 -10.65 20.92
CA THR A 120 -17.76 -11.67 20.14
C THR A 120 -17.57 -11.50 18.62
N VAL A 121 -17.03 -10.36 18.19
CA VAL A 121 -16.73 -10.08 16.78
C VAL A 121 -15.53 -10.90 16.33
N ASP A 122 -15.71 -11.67 15.26
CA ASP A 122 -14.61 -12.31 14.55
C ASP A 122 -13.86 -11.27 13.71
N ALA A 123 -12.62 -10.96 14.12
CA ALA A 123 -11.76 -10.01 13.43
C ALA A 123 -10.84 -10.67 12.38
N THR A 124 -11.07 -11.95 12.05
CA THR A 124 -10.32 -12.63 11.00
C THR A 124 -10.64 -12.06 9.61
N MET A 125 -9.67 -12.14 8.72
CA MET A 125 -9.83 -11.72 7.34
C MET A 125 -10.36 -12.89 6.52
N ILE A 126 -11.54 -12.72 5.92
CA ILE A 126 -12.11 -13.70 4.97
C ILE A 126 -11.27 -13.75 3.69
N ASP A 127 -11.10 -14.93 3.09
CA ASP A 127 -10.22 -15.15 1.93
C ASP A 127 -10.64 -14.35 0.69
N GLU A 128 -11.94 -14.10 0.54
CA GLU A 128 -12.52 -13.30 -0.53
C GLU A 128 -11.95 -11.87 -0.57
N PHE A 129 -11.65 -11.31 0.60
CA PHE A 129 -11.18 -9.92 0.72
C PHE A 129 -9.78 -9.73 0.11
N PRO A 130 -8.69 -10.38 0.59
CA PRO A 130 -7.36 -10.26 0.01
C PRO A 130 -7.19 -11.06 -1.29
N GLY A 131 -8.02 -12.08 -1.52
CA GLY A 131 -8.00 -12.94 -2.69
C GLY A 131 -8.64 -12.32 -3.92
N ALA A 132 -9.68 -11.52 -3.75
CA ALA A 132 -10.42 -10.91 -4.86
C ALA A 132 -10.82 -9.44 -4.60
N ALA A 133 -11.67 -9.16 -3.60
CA ALA A 133 -12.34 -7.85 -3.50
C ALA A 133 -11.36 -6.67 -3.35
N PHE A 134 -10.38 -6.79 -2.46
CA PHE A 134 -9.40 -5.73 -2.19
C PHE A 134 -8.29 -5.65 -3.26
N ARG A 135 -8.35 -6.46 -4.32
CA ARG A 135 -7.53 -6.34 -5.53
C ARG A 135 -8.07 -5.29 -6.50
N MET A 136 -9.27 -4.76 -6.29
CA MET A 136 -9.85 -3.74 -7.16
C MET A 136 -8.96 -2.49 -7.32
N GLY A 137 -8.07 -2.23 -6.35
CA GLY A 137 -7.07 -1.18 -6.42
C GLY A 137 -6.15 -1.28 -7.66
N HIS A 138 -6.01 -2.45 -8.27
CA HIS A 138 -5.25 -2.60 -9.52
C HIS A 138 -5.84 -1.78 -10.69
N SER A 139 -7.15 -1.54 -10.70
CA SER A 139 -7.80 -0.65 -11.70
C SER A 139 -7.47 0.84 -11.52
N LEU A 140 -6.99 1.21 -10.33
CA LEU A 140 -6.59 2.56 -9.96
C LEU A 140 -5.10 2.82 -10.21
N VAL A 141 -4.34 1.79 -10.56
CA VAL A 141 -2.91 1.93 -10.83
C VAL A 141 -2.73 2.63 -12.18
N SER A 142 -2.16 3.83 -12.13
CA SER A 142 -1.66 4.52 -13.31
C SER A 142 -0.55 3.71 -13.97
N GLY A 143 -0.46 3.76 -15.30
CA GLY A 143 0.71 3.30 -16.06
C GLY A 143 1.94 4.21 -15.92
N ILE A 144 1.77 5.40 -15.35
CA ILE A 144 2.82 6.41 -15.23
C ILE A 144 2.88 6.96 -13.80
N PHE A 145 4.07 6.92 -13.22
CA PHE A 145 4.45 7.69 -12.04
C PHE A 145 4.84 9.11 -12.47
N LEU A 146 4.13 10.12 -11.99
CA LEU A 146 4.49 11.51 -12.27
C LEU A 146 5.39 12.06 -11.17
N ARG A 147 6.60 12.47 -11.55
CA ARG A 147 7.49 13.26 -10.69
C ARG A 147 7.37 14.72 -11.12
N ARG A 148 6.76 15.57 -10.28
CA ARG A 148 6.62 17.00 -10.56
C ARG A 148 7.69 17.78 -9.80
N ARG A 149 8.81 18.11 -10.47
CA ARG A 149 9.75 19.12 -9.96
C ARG A 149 9.18 20.50 -10.29
N PHE A 150 9.36 21.50 -9.41
CA PHE A 150 8.71 22.82 -9.42
C PHE A 150 8.59 23.57 -10.77
N VAL A 151 9.21 23.13 -11.88
CA VAL A 151 9.02 23.68 -13.24
C VAL A 151 9.00 22.61 -14.36
N LYS A 152 9.31 21.32 -14.11
CA LYS A 152 9.37 20.28 -15.16
C LYS A 152 8.67 18.98 -14.74
N LYS A 153 7.75 18.50 -15.57
CA LYS A 153 7.07 17.20 -15.47
C LYS A 153 8.00 16.11 -15.97
N LEU A 154 8.36 15.15 -15.13
CA LEU A 154 9.06 13.94 -15.55
C LEU A 154 8.08 12.76 -15.46
N ASN A 155 7.77 12.17 -16.62
CA ASN A 155 6.91 10.99 -16.72
C ASN A 155 7.78 9.74 -16.53
N LEU A 156 7.49 8.96 -15.50
CA LEU A 156 8.17 7.70 -15.20
C LEU A 156 7.21 6.54 -15.50
N ILE A 157 7.58 5.62 -16.39
CA ILE A 157 6.70 4.50 -16.78
C ILE A 157 6.71 3.42 -15.69
N VAL A 158 5.55 3.02 -15.19
CA VAL A 158 5.39 2.13 -14.01
C VAL A 158 6.04 0.76 -14.22
N SER A 159 5.91 0.16 -15.39
CA SER A 159 6.56 -1.12 -15.72
C SER A 159 8.08 -1.08 -15.57
N LYS A 160 8.72 0.07 -15.83
CA LYS A 160 10.17 0.25 -15.67
C LYS A 160 10.60 0.31 -14.19
N TYR A 161 9.72 0.65 -13.27
CA TYR A 161 10.02 0.78 -11.83
C TYR A 161 9.53 -0.41 -11.00
N ILE A 162 8.53 -1.14 -11.50
CA ILE A 162 8.12 -2.43 -10.96
C ILE A 162 9.08 -3.55 -11.42
N ASN A 163 9.80 -3.36 -12.53
CA ASN A 163 10.84 -4.28 -13.02
C ASN A 163 11.93 -4.54 -11.95
N ILE A 164 12.16 -5.82 -11.64
CA ILE A 164 13.08 -6.30 -10.60
C ILE A 164 14.50 -5.72 -10.73
N LYS A 165 15.04 -5.53 -11.94
CA LYS A 165 16.40 -4.96 -12.15
C LYS A 165 16.47 -3.43 -11.97
N LYS A 166 15.31 -2.75 -11.89
CA LYS A 166 15.18 -1.30 -11.68
C LYS A 166 14.36 -0.94 -10.42
N LYS A 167 13.98 -1.93 -9.60
CA LYS A 167 13.46 -1.74 -8.22
C LYS A 167 14.48 -1.06 -7.30
N HIS A 168 15.71 -0.90 -7.76
CA HIS A 168 16.69 0.01 -7.18
C HIS A 168 16.19 1.45 -7.31
N LEU A 169 15.31 1.82 -6.39
CA LEU A 169 15.20 3.17 -5.94
C LEU A 169 16.57 3.55 -5.41
N THR A 170 17.34 4.30 -6.20
CA THR A 170 18.58 4.86 -5.70
C THR A 170 18.23 5.64 -4.43
N TYR A 171 19.08 5.53 -3.43
CA TYR A 171 18.97 6.30 -2.18
C TYR A 171 18.69 7.78 -2.46
N GLU A 172 19.25 8.33 -3.55
CA GLU A 172 18.99 9.66 -4.09
C GLU A 172 17.53 9.93 -4.52
N PHE A 173 16.85 8.93 -5.12
CA PHE A 173 15.45 9.06 -5.51
C PHE A 173 14.58 9.25 -4.26
N LEU A 174 14.74 8.41 -3.23
CA LEU A 174 13.98 8.49 -1.97
C LEU A 174 14.39 9.68 -1.10
N ALA A 175 15.67 10.04 -1.08
CA ALA A 175 16.16 11.25 -0.41
C ALA A 175 15.57 12.53 -1.01
N SER A 176 15.25 12.50 -2.31
CA SER A 176 14.58 13.61 -2.98
C SER A 176 13.06 13.61 -2.79
N LEU A 177 12.45 12.71 -2.02
CA LEU A 177 11.00 12.60 -1.87
C LEU A 177 10.41 13.30 -0.63
N SER A 178 11.24 13.92 0.22
CA SER A 178 10.77 14.65 1.42
C SER A 178 9.77 15.78 1.11
N ASP A 179 9.83 16.37 -0.10
CA ASP A 179 8.92 17.45 -0.54
C ASP A 179 7.88 17.02 -1.60
N TYR A 180 8.00 15.81 -2.16
CA TYR A 180 7.37 15.46 -3.46
C TYR A 180 6.28 14.37 -3.36
N SER A 181 6.15 13.71 -2.21
CA SER A 181 5.29 12.54 -1.98
C SER A 181 3.80 12.81 -2.11
N VAL A 182 3.31 13.98 -1.68
CA VAL A 182 1.87 14.34 -1.73
C VAL A 182 1.34 14.45 -3.17
N ARG A 183 2.19 14.68 -4.17
CA ARG A 183 1.78 14.76 -5.59
C ARG A 183 1.97 13.46 -6.38
N PHE A 184 2.60 12.45 -5.78
CA PHE A 184 2.83 11.15 -6.42
C PHE A 184 1.57 10.27 -6.39
N CYS A 185 0.80 10.32 -5.30
CA CYS A 185 -0.42 9.53 -5.10
C CYS A 185 -1.70 10.19 -5.65
N CYS A 186 -1.64 11.45 -6.09
CA CYS A 186 -2.82 12.26 -6.40
C CYS A 186 -3.08 12.48 -7.90
N ASN A 187 -2.51 11.67 -8.81
CA ASN A 187 -3.02 11.67 -10.19
C ASN A 187 -4.27 10.81 -10.27
N THR A 188 -5.40 11.50 -10.33
CA THR A 188 -6.75 10.93 -10.41
C THR A 188 -7.18 10.58 -11.84
N GLU A 189 -6.32 10.78 -12.84
CA GLU A 189 -6.73 10.66 -14.26
C GLU A 189 -6.63 9.25 -14.84
N SER A 190 -6.04 8.28 -14.13
CA SER A 190 -5.90 6.91 -14.63
C SER A 190 -6.86 5.94 -13.95
N ARG A 191 -8.17 6.14 -14.12
CA ARG A 191 -9.15 5.07 -13.85
C ARG A 191 -9.27 4.23 -15.10
N HIS A 192 -8.61 3.08 -15.11
CA HIS A 192 -8.82 2.11 -16.17
C HIS A 192 -10.09 1.32 -15.87
N ARG A 193 -10.88 1.00 -16.91
CA ARG A 193 -12.01 0.07 -16.77
C ARG A 193 -11.56 -1.29 -16.21
N PHE A 194 -10.31 -1.67 -16.47
CA PHE A 194 -9.71 -2.94 -16.03
C PHE A 194 -8.37 -2.70 -15.32
N ALA A 195 -7.29 -2.57 -16.09
CA ALA A 195 -5.95 -2.29 -15.58
C ALA A 195 -5.12 -1.60 -16.68
N SER A 196 -4.03 -0.93 -16.29
CA SER A 196 -3.10 -0.36 -17.26
C SER A 196 -2.22 -1.45 -17.91
N PRO A 197 -1.75 -1.27 -19.16
CA PRO A 197 -0.86 -2.24 -19.81
C PRO A 197 0.42 -2.56 -19.01
N GLU A 198 0.91 -1.63 -18.21
CA GLU A 198 2.12 -1.77 -17.40
C GLU A 198 2.02 -2.87 -16.35
N ILE A 199 0.83 -3.13 -15.83
CA ILE A 199 0.56 -4.21 -14.86
C ILE A 199 -0.15 -5.39 -15.52
N ASN A 200 -0.79 -5.21 -16.68
CA ASN A 200 -1.49 -6.28 -17.38
C ASN A 200 -0.62 -7.04 -18.40
N GLN A 201 0.48 -6.46 -18.87
CA GLN A 201 1.36 -7.09 -19.88
C GLN A 201 2.83 -7.11 -19.47
N TYR A 202 3.24 -6.22 -18.58
CA TYR A 202 4.66 -5.96 -18.28
C TYR A 202 5.00 -6.07 -16.79
N LEU A 203 4.12 -6.65 -15.97
CA LEU A 203 4.33 -6.75 -14.53
C LEU A 203 5.58 -7.59 -14.25
N PHE A 204 6.52 -7.02 -13.48
CA PHE A 204 7.78 -7.67 -13.09
C PHE A 204 8.62 -8.22 -14.24
N ILE A 205 8.47 -7.68 -15.46
CA ILE A 205 9.28 -8.06 -16.64
C ILE A 205 10.78 -8.11 -16.30
N LYS A 206 11.49 -9.16 -16.73
CA LYS A 206 12.93 -9.33 -16.49
C LYS A 206 13.68 -9.31 -17.82
N PRO A 207 14.59 -8.35 -18.07
CA PRO A 207 15.39 -8.39 -19.30
C PRO A 207 16.17 -9.72 -19.42
N PRO A 208 16.16 -10.38 -20.59
CA PRO A 208 15.77 -9.85 -21.91
C PRO A 208 14.30 -10.03 -22.33
N ASP A 209 13.42 -10.51 -21.44
CA ASP A 209 12.02 -10.78 -21.77
C ASP A 209 11.30 -9.53 -22.30
N THR A 210 10.39 -9.74 -23.26
CA THR A 210 9.58 -8.69 -23.90
C THR A 210 8.18 -8.56 -23.31
N PHE A 211 7.79 -9.50 -22.44
CA PHE A 211 6.53 -9.50 -21.69
C PHE A 211 6.78 -9.89 -20.22
N GLY A 212 5.85 -9.49 -19.35
CA GLY A 212 5.84 -9.82 -17.94
C GLY A 212 4.61 -10.63 -17.56
N LEU A 213 4.30 -10.64 -16.27
CA LEU A 213 3.04 -11.20 -15.78
C LEU A 213 1.86 -10.29 -16.12
N ASP A 214 0.68 -10.88 -16.14
CA ASP A 214 -0.61 -10.20 -16.22
C ASP A 214 -1.25 -10.22 -14.82
N ILE A 215 -1.39 -9.06 -14.20
CA ILE A 215 -1.93 -8.95 -12.83
C ILE A 215 -3.39 -9.43 -12.74
N ILE A 216 -4.22 -9.18 -13.75
CA ILE A 216 -5.63 -9.55 -13.72
C ILE A 216 -5.76 -11.06 -13.87
N SER A 217 -4.99 -11.66 -14.78
CA SER A 217 -4.90 -13.11 -14.91
C SER A 217 -4.40 -13.77 -13.62
N VAL A 218 -3.42 -13.15 -12.93
CA VAL A 218 -2.92 -13.62 -11.63
C VAL A 218 -4.00 -13.53 -10.54
N ASP A 219 -4.78 -12.44 -10.48
CA ASP A 219 -5.86 -12.28 -9.51
C ASP A 219 -6.98 -13.32 -9.75
N VAL A 220 -7.37 -13.56 -11.01
CA VAL A 220 -8.34 -14.61 -11.37
C VAL A 220 -7.82 -15.99 -10.95
N GLN A 221 -6.57 -16.30 -11.27
CA GLN A 221 -5.98 -17.59 -10.90
C GLN A 221 -5.83 -17.75 -9.38
N ARG A 222 -5.54 -16.67 -8.65
CA ARG A 222 -5.50 -16.64 -7.19
C ARG A 222 -6.89 -16.87 -6.58
N GLY A 223 -7.93 -16.27 -7.15
CA GLY A 223 -9.31 -16.52 -6.71
C GLY A 223 -9.68 -18.00 -6.82
N ARG A 224 -9.27 -18.67 -7.90
CA ARG A 224 -9.44 -20.13 -8.07
C ARG A 224 -8.65 -20.94 -7.05
N ASP A 225 -7.40 -20.57 -6.81
CA ASP A 225 -6.51 -21.22 -5.83
C ASP A 225 -7.07 -21.16 -4.40
N LEU A 226 -7.68 -20.02 -4.04
CA LEU A 226 -8.34 -19.80 -2.75
C LEU A 226 -9.77 -20.35 -2.68
N GLY A 227 -10.32 -20.89 -3.78
CA GLY A 227 -11.70 -21.38 -3.81
C GLY A 227 -12.77 -20.29 -3.66
N VAL A 228 -12.46 -19.06 -4.08
CA VAL A 228 -13.42 -17.94 -4.09
C VAL A 228 -14.60 -18.30 -5.00
N ARG A 229 -15.81 -18.10 -4.49
CA ARG A 229 -17.07 -18.37 -5.19
C ARG A 229 -17.26 -17.55 -6.47
N GLY A 230 -18.24 -17.97 -7.28
CA GLY A 230 -18.58 -17.28 -8.52
C GLY A 230 -19.26 -15.92 -8.27
N TYR A 231 -19.25 -15.05 -9.28
CA TYR A 231 -19.95 -13.77 -9.23
C TYR A 231 -21.45 -13.90 -8.86
N PRO A 232 -22.25 -14.83 -9.43
CA PRO A 232 -23.67 -14.97 -9.07
C PRO A 232 -23.90 -15.24 -7.59
N ASP A 233 -23.04 -16.06 -6.96
CA ASP A 233 -23.16 -16.40 -5.53
C ASP A 233 -23.04 -15.15 -4.65
N TYR A 234 -22.15 -14.22 -4.98
CA TYR A 234 -22.00 -12.98 -4.23
C TYR A 234 -23.11 -11.97 -4.53
N VAL A 235 -23.63 -11.93 -5.75
CA VAL A 235 -24.79 -11.07 -6.05
C VAL A 235 -26.01 -11.56 -5.27
N GLU A 236 -26.27 -12.86 -5.27
CA GLU A 236 -27.35 -13.45 -4.48
C GLU A 236 -27.13 -13.18 -2.98
N PHE A 237 -25.91 -13.39 -2.47
CA PHE A 237 -25.59 -13.14 -1.06
C PHE A 237 -25.79 -11.66 -0.65
N CYS A 238 -25.30 -10.71 -1.46
CA CYS A 238 -25.32 -9.29 -1.11
C CYS A 238 -26.66 -8.59 -1.40
N SER A 239 -27.42 -9.06 -2.38
CA SER A 239 -28.63 -8.37 -2.88
C SER A 239 -29.90 -9.23 -2.89
N GLY A 240 -29.79 -10.55 -2.72
CA GLY A 240 -30.89 -11.50 -2.88
C GLY A 240 -31.28 -11.78 -4.33
N VAL A 241 -30.63 -11.14 -5.31
CA VAL A 241 -30.94 -11.31 -6.74
C VAL A 241 -30.24 -12.57 -7.27
N LYS A 242 -31.02 -13.48 -7.86
CA LYS A 242 -30.51 -14.67 -8.54
C LYS A 242 -30.26 -14.39 -10.01
N ILE A 243 -29.00 -14.55 -10.44
CA ILE A 243 -28.62 -14.44 -11.85
C ILE A 243 -28.54 -15.84 -12.45
N ASN A 244 -29.54 -16.19 -13.26
CA ASN A 244 -29.62 -17.49 -13.95
C ASN A 244 -29.58 -17.37 -15.48
N THR A 245 -29.59 -16.14 -15.99
CA THR A 245 -29.66 -15.80 -17.42
C THR A 245 -28.62 -14.73 -17.77
N PHE A 246 -28.36 -14.57 -19.06
CA PHE A 246 -27.49 -13.50 -19.57
C PHE A 246 -28.23 -12.18 -19.81
N ASP A 247 -29.57 -12.24 -19.84
CA ASP A 247 -30.49 -11.09 -19.83
C ASP A 247 -30.71 -10.60 -18.39
#